data_AF-A0A920VE62-F1
#
_entry.id   AF-A0A920VE62-F1
#
_cell.length_a   1.000
_cell.length_b   1.000
_cell.length_c   1.000
_cell.angle_alpha   90.00
_cell.angle_beta   90.00
_cell.angle_gamma   90.00
#
_symmetry.space_group_name_H-M   'P 1'
#
loop_
_entity.id
_entity.type
_entity.pdbx_description
1 polymer ?
#
loop_
_entity_poly.entity_id
_entity_poly.type
_entity_poly.pdbx_seq_one_letter_code
_entity_poly.pdbx_strand_id
1 'polypeptide(L)'
;MEEFLKSNGVQYEHHNVLEDEKAREELNSRGIKALPVTIIDDKEVIIGFFPKKLIPAFKLDVKVDLSGKTEWLADKYKKILRAACRASVQFSQEQLDTDVPWRPWTARRTVMHIMSFPEVAYLSHKVGSMSQDDMRASDERLKDVYTAEQMVKYGDGVRKDIVAFLKKWKCRGF
;
A
#
# COMPACT_ATOMS: atom_id res chain seq x y z
N MET A 1 12.97 -2.42 -1.19
CA MET A 1 13.80 -1.28 -0.77
C MET A 1 15.25 -1.69 -0.75
N GLU A 2 15.62 -2.65 0.09
CA GLU A 2 16.99 -3.19 0.18
C GLU A 2 17.56 -3.67 -1.15
N GLU A 3 16.80 -4.44 -1.93
CA GLU A 3 17.24 -4.90 -3.26
C GLU A 3 17.58 -3.73 -4.19
N PHE A 4 16.82 -2.63 -4.10
CA PHE A 4 17.09 -1.41 -4.87
C PHE A 4 18.37 -0.70 -4.39
N LEU A 5 18.57 -0.58 -3.08
CA LEU A 5 19.80 0.03 -2.54
C LEU A 5 21.04 -0.81 -2.90
N LYS A 6 20.95 -2.12 -2.70
CA LYS A 6 22.02 -3.09 -2.98
C LYS A 6 22.40 -3.12 -4.46
N SER A 7 21.42 -3.18 -5.37
CA SER A 7 21.67 -3.19 -6.83
C SER A 7 22.30 -1.90 -7.35
N ASN A 8 22.20 -0.81 -6.59
CA ASN A 8 22.78 0.50 -6.94
C ASN A 8 24.01 0.86 -6.10
N GLY A 9 24.61 -0.12 -5.41
CA GLY A 9 25.86 0.05 -4.66
C GLY A 9 25.74 0.94 -3.41
N VAL A 10 24.53 1.26 -2.96
CA VAL A 10 24.31 2.05 -1.75
C VAL A 10 24.61 1.20 -0.53
N GLN A 11 25.52 1.70 0.32
CA GLN A 11 25.78 1.10 1.63
C GLN A 11 24.66 1.49 2.60
N TYR A 12 24.15 0.54 3.37
CA TYR A 12 23.11 0.77 4.35
C TYR A 12 23.24 -0.20 5.53
N GLU A 13 22.74 0.23 6.69
CA GLU A 13 22.51 -0.63 7.85
C GLU A 13 21.04 -1.05 7.88
N HIS A 14 20.78 -2.33 8.16
CA HIS A 14 19.43 -2.87 8.26
C HIS A 14 19.06 -3.05 9.73
N HIS A 15 17.94 -2.46 10.14
CA HIS A 15 17.35 -2.66 11.47
C HIS A 15 15.98 -3.32 11.34
N ASN A 16 15.84 -4.52 11.92
CA ASN A 16 14.54 -5.15 12.12
C ASN A 16 13.92 -4.58 13.39
N VAL A 17 12.98 -3.65 13.26
CA VAL A 17 12.35 -2.97 14.41
C VAL A 17 11.61 -3.89 15.40
N LEU A 18 11.34 -5.15 15.01
CA LEU A 18 10.75 -6.14 15.91
C LEU A 18 11.79 -6.75 16.85
N GLU A 19 13.06 -6.70 16.48
CA GLU A 19 14.19 -7.32 17.19
C GLU A 19 15.18 -6.27 17.72
N ASP A 20 15.24 -5.09 17.12
CA ASP A 20 16.10 -3.97 17.50
C ASP A 20 15.31 -2.90 18.28
N GLU A 21 15.42 -2.97 19.60
CA GLU A 21 14.76 -2.05 20.51
C GLU A 21 15.25 -0.60 20.35
N LYS A 22 16.53 -0.38 20.06
CA LYS A 22 17.08 0.97 19.90
C LYS A 22 16.52 1.62 18.64
N ALA A 23 16.48 0.90 17.53
CA ALA A 23 15.87 1.40 16.30
C ALA A 23 14.38 1.71 16.50
N ARG A 24 13.66 0.87 17.24
CA ARG A 24 12.24 1.11 17.59
C ARG A 24 12.06 2.38 18.43
N GLU A 25 12.90 2.59 19.44
CA GLU A 25 12.87 3.80 20.28
C GLU A 25 13.21 5.06 19.48
N GLU A 26 14.20 4.97 18.58
CA GLU A 26 14.57 6.08 17.70
C GLU A 26 13.37 6.51 16.82
N LEU A 27 12.71 5.56 16.16
CA LEU A 27 11.53 5.85 15.34
C LEU A 27 10.41 6.49 16.16
N ASN A 28 10.16 5.99 17.38
CA ASN A 28 9.17 6.56 18.29
C ASN A 28 9.53 8.00 18.69
N SER A 29 10.79 8.28 19.01
CA SER A 29 11.25 9.64 19.38
C SER A 29 11.13 10.64 18.23
N ARG A 30 11.29 10.17 16.99
CA ARG A 30 11.07 10.95 15.76
C ARG A 30 9.58 11.02 15.35
N GLY A 31 8.68 10.40 16.10
CA GLY A 31 7.24 10.35 15.79
C GLY A 31 6.88 9.52 14.55
N ILE A 32 7.82 8.69 14.06
CA ILE A 32 7.64 7.86 12.87
C ILE A 32 6.89 6.59 13.27
N LYS A 33 5.71 6.39 12.67
CA LYS A 33 4.85 5.23 12.94
C LYS A 33 4.70 4.28 11.75
N ALA A 34 5.34 4.61 10.62
CA ALA A 34 5.16 3.91 9.36
C ALA A 34 6.46 3.23 8.92
N LEU A 35 6.33 2.02 8.39
CA LEU A 35 7.41 1.17 7.91
C LEU A 35 7.08 0.62 6.51
N PRO A 36 8.09 0.24 5.70
CA PRO A 36 9.52 0.41 5.96
C PRO A 36 9.93 1.90 5.90
N VAL A 37 11.05 2.27 6.53
CA VAL A 37 11.59 3.64 6.56
C VAL A 37 13.08 3.63 6.27
N THR A 38 13.56 4.66 5.57
CA THR A 38 14.99 4.94 5.35
C THR A 38 15.31 6.29 5.96
N ILE A 39 16.33 6.32 6.83
CA ILE A 39 16.87 7.54 7.42
C ILE A 39 18.26 7.76 6.80
N ILE A 40 18.50 8.95 6.26
CA ILE A 40 19.75 9.34 5.61
C ILE A 40 20.40 10.44 6.43
N ASP A 41 21.64 10.19 6.87
CA ASP A 41 22.48 11.11 7.67
C ASP A 41 21.72 11.75 8.85
N ASP A 42 20.86 10.97 9.52
CA ASP A 42 19.99 11.39 10.62
C ASP A 42 19.00 12.54 10.33
N LYS A 43 18.91 12.99 9.07
CA LYS A 43 18.19 14.21 8.68
C LYS A 43 17.02 13.93 7.78
N GLU A 44 17.24 13.17 6.71
CA GLU A 44 16.20 12.91 5.72
C GLU A 44 15.50 11.59 6.03
N VAL A 45 14.17 11.64 6.12
CA VAL A 45 13.32 10.47 6.39
C VAL A 45 12.48 10.18 5.15
N ILE A 46 12.64 8.98 4.60
CA ILE A 46 11.88 8.49 3.46
C ILE A 46 11.07 7.27 3.91
N ILE A 47 9.74 7.38 3.88
CA ILE A 47 8.82 6.30 4.24
C ILE A 47 8.47 5.50 2.98
N GLY A 48 8.59 4.18 3.07
CA GLY A 48 8.29 3.26 1.99
C GLY A 48 9.29 3.30 0.84
N PHE A 49 9.01 2.54 -0.22
CA PHE A 49 9.81 2.60 -1.43
C PHE A 49 9.39 3.80 -2.30
N PHE A 50 10.17 4.89 -2.23
CA PHE A 50 9.88 6.10 -2.99
C PHE A 50 11.06 6.57 -3.88
N PRO A 51 11.22 5.99 -5.09
CA PRO A 51 12.33 6.29 -5.99
C PRO A 51 12.58 7.77 -6.26
N LYS A 52 11.52 8.58 -6.37
CA LYS A 52 11.65 10.02 -6.62
C LYS A 52 12.40 10.78 -5.53
N LYS A 53 12.40 10.28 -4.28
CA LYS A 53 13.22 10.81 -3.19
C LYS A 53 14.54 10.07 -3.05
N LEU A 54 14.53 8.74 -3.21
CA LEU A 54 15.74 7.91 -3.05
C LEU A 54 16.81 8.21 -4.09
N ILE A 55 16.44 8.34 -5.36
CA ILE A 55 17.37 8.61 -6.46
C ILE A 55 18.16 9.91 -6.23
N PRO A 56 17.52 11.07 -5.98
CA PRO A 56 18.27 12.29 -5.71
C PRO A 56 19.02 12.23 -4.37
N ALA A 57 18.43 11.66 -3.31
CA ALA A 57 19.07 11.59 -2.00
C ALA A 57 20.38 10.78 -2.03
N PHE A 58 20.41 9.68 -2.79
CA PHE A 58 21.60 8.84 -2.98
C PHE A 58 22.41 9.18 -4.25
N LYS A 59 22.02 10.25 -4.98
CA LYS A 59 22.68 10.69 -6.23
C LYS A 59 22.85 9.56 -7.25
N LEU A 60 21.83 8.73 -7.41
CA LEU A 60 21.86 7.56 -8.29
C LEU A 60 21.60 7.97 -9.74
N ASP A 61 22.38 7.44 -10.69
CA ASP A 61 22.11 7.58 -12.12
C ASP A 61 21.31 6.37 -12.63
N VAL A 62 20.04 6.31 -12.21
CA VAL A 62 19.17 5.15 -12.45
C VAL A 62 17.82 5.61 -12.97
N LYS A 63 17.43 5.08 -14.12
CA LYS A 63 16.04 5.14 -14.58
C LYS A 63 15.27 3.96 -14.00
N VAL A 64 14.32 4.26 -13.12
CA VAL A 64 13.44 3.23 -12.54
C VAL A 64 12.37 2.87 -13.56
N ASP A 65 12.57 1.75 -14.25
CA ASP A 65 11.56 1.16 -15.12
C ASP A 65 10.64 0.23 -14.34
N LEU A 66 9.41 0.68 -14.09
CA LEU A 66 8.36 -0.12 -13.47
C LEU A 66 7.40 -0.73 -14.51
N SER A 67 7.61 -0.47 -15.80
CA SER A 67 6.68 -0.85 -16.87
C SER A 67 6.66 -2.36 -17.12
N GLY A 68 7.80 -3.03 -16.94
CA GLY A 68 7.98 -4.46 -17.21
C GLY A 68 7.18 -5.43 -16.32
N LYS A 69 6.53 -4.94 -15.26
CA LYS A 69 5.75 -5.78 -14.32
C LYS A 69 4.27 -5.43 -14.25
N THR A 70 3.78 -4.51 -15.10
CA THR A 70 2.40 -4.02 -15.05
C THR A 70 1.36 -5.12 -15.31
N GLU A 71 1.62 -6.03 -16.24
CA GLU A 71 0.72 -7.17 -16.54
C GLU A 71 0.68 -8.18 -15.39
N TRP A 72 1.86 -8.58 -14.91
CA TRP A 72 1.98 -9.47 -13.77
C TRP A 72 1.25 -8.90 -12.55
N LEU A 73 1.44 -7.61 -12.27
CA LEU A 73 0.82 -6.93 -11.13
C LEU A 73 -0.70 -6.84 -11.31
N ALA A 74 -1.18 -6.54 -12.52
CA ALA A 74 -2.61 -6.53 -12.82
C ALA A 74 -3.23 -7.91 -12.59
N ASP A 75 -2.54 -8.99 -12.96
CA ASP A 75 -3.02 -10.35 -12.73
C ASP A 75 -3.01 -10.75 -11.25
N LYS A 76 -2.04 -10.27 -10.47
CA LYS A 76 -2.04 -10.45 -9.01
C LYS A 76 -3.22 -9.71 -8.35
N TYR A 77 -3.45 -8.45 -8.69
CA TYR A 77 -4.59 -7.70 -8.17
C TYR A 77 -5.93 -8.34 -8.56
N LYS A 78 -6.09 -8.84 -9.79
CA LYS A 78 -7.30 -9.59 -10.20
C LYS A 78 -7.55 -10.78 -9.28
N LYS A 79 -6.52 -11.57 -8.97
CA LYS A 79 -6.65 -12.77 -8.12
C LYS A 79 -7.02 -12.40 -6.69
N ILE A 80 -6.30 -11.45 -6.10
CA ILE A 80 -6.50 -11.01 -4.71
C ILE A 80 -7.88 -10.37 -4.54
N LEU A 81 -8.27 -9.43 -5.42
CA LEU A 81 -9.54 -8.72 -5.28
C LEU A 81 -10.74 -9.63 -5.54
N ARG A 82 -10.64 -10.59 -6.48
CA ARG A 82 -11.67 -11.64 -6.63
C ARG A 82 -11.78 -12.52 -5.39
N ALA A 83 -10.66 -12.89 -4.78
CA ALA A 83 -10.67 -13.68 -3.55
C ALA A 83 -11.32 -12.90 -2.40
N ALA A 84 -11.02 -11.61 -2.25
CA ALA A 84 -11.64 -10.74 -1.26
C ALA A 84 -13.16 -10.61 -1.48
N CYS A 85 -13.61 -10.41 -2.73
CA CYS A 85 -15.05 -10.34 -3.05
C CYS A 85 -15.76 -11.68 -2.78
N ARG A 86 -15.09 -12.80 -3.06
CA ARG A 86 -15.63 -14.12 -2.69
C ARG A 86 -15.66 -14.34 -1.18
N ALA A 87 -14.73 -13.77 -0.44
CA ALA A 87 -14.71 -13.89 1.02
C ALA A 87 -15.87 -13.11 1.64
N SER A 88 -16.20 -11.91 1.16
CA SER A 88 -17.27 -11.09 1.75
C SER A 88 -18.64 -11.78 1.73
N VAL A 89 -18.93 -12.60 0.72
CA VAL A 89 -20.20 -13.33 0.60
C VAL A 89 -20.25 -14.66 1.35
N GLN A 90 -19.15 -15.07 2.01
CA GLN A 90 -19.12 -16.27 2.85
C GLN A 90 -19.56 -15.98 4.30
N PHE A 91 -19.75 -14.71 4.65
CA PHE A 91 -20.16 -14.28 5.98
C PHE A 91 -21.61 -13.78 5.95
N SER A 92 -22.36 -14.01 7.02
CA SER A 92 -23.60 -13.28 7.27
C SER A 92 -23.30 -11.82 7.63
N GLN A 93 -24.31 -10.94 7.56
CA GLN A 93 -24.15 -9.55 7.99
C GLN A 93 -23.72 -9.46 9.47
N GLU A 94 -24.29 -10.29 10.33
CA GLU A 94 -23.93 -10.36 11.76
C GLU A 94 -22.44 -10.73 11.96
N GLN A 95 -21.94 -11.71 11.20
CA GLN A 95 -20.52 -12.08 11.24
C GLN A 95 -19.62 -10.96 10.71
N LEU A 96 -20.06 -10.23 9.68
CA LEU A 96 -19.35 -9.08 9.13
C LEU A 96 -19.25 -7.94 10.14
N ASP A 97 -20.25 -7.75 10.99
CA ASP A 97 -20.27 -6.69 12.00
C ASP A 97 -19.58 -7.08 13.32
N THR A 98 -19.09 -8.32 13.43
CA THR A 98 -18.33 -8.78 14.60
C THR A 98 -16.90 -8.25 14.58
N ASP A 99 -16.39 -7.85 15.75
CA ASP A 99 -14.99 -7.45 15.94
C ASP A 99 -14.02 -8.62 15.80
N VAL A 100 -12.87 -8.38 15.18
CA VAL A 100 -11.79 -9.38 15.15
C VAL A 100 -10.90 -9.23 16.40
N PRO A 101 -10.38 -10.33 16.98
CA PRO A 101 -9.72 -10.27 18.28
C PRO A 101 -8.33 -9.61 18.28
N TRP A 102 -7.70 -9.41 17.12
CA TRP A 102 -6.31 -8.91 17.02
C TRP A 102 -6.18 -7.43 16.65
N ARG A 103 -7.29 -6.73 16.39
CA ARG A 103 -7.29 -5.29 16.08
C ARG A 103 -8.69 -4.70 16.31
N PRO A 104 -8.82 -3.39 16.58
CA PRO A 104 -10.11 -2.77 16.94
C PRO A 104 -11.03 -2.54 15.72
N TRP A 105 -11.17 -3.53 14.84
CA TRP A 105 -11.92 -3.47 13.58
C TRP A 105 -12.90 -4.63 13.49
N THR A 106 -14.02 -4.41 12.79
CA THR A 106 -14.93 -5.49 12.41
C THR A 106 -14.34 -6.37 11.30
N ALA A 107 -14.90 -7.58 11.13
CA ALA A 107 -14.59 -8.45 10.00
C ALA A 107 -14.84 -7.74 8.66
N ARG A 108 -15.94 -6.98 8.54
CA ARG A 108 -16.27 -6.13 7.38
C ARG A 108 -15.15 -5.14 7.09
N ARG A 109 -14.73 -4.36 8.09
CA ARG A 109 -13.67 -3.36 7.91
C ARG A 109 -12.35 -4.02 7.49
N THR A 110 -12.06 -5.20 8.03
CA THR A 110 -10.85 -5.96 7.69
C THR A 110 -10.86 -6.42 6.22
N VAL A 111 -11.96 -6.98 5.73
CA VAL A 111 -12.09 -7.39 4.32
C VAL A 111 -12.10 -6.17 3.39
N MET A 112 -12.82 -5.10 3.76
CA MET A 112 -12.87 -3.86 2.99
C MET A 112 -11.50 -3.22 2.82
N HIS A 113 -10.64 -3.28 3.83
CA HIS A 113 -9.29 -2.72 3.74
C HIS A 113 -8.45 -3.38 2.64
N ILE A 114 -8.61 -4.69 2.40
CA ILE A 114 -7.93 -5.40 1.29
C ILE A 114 -8.38 -4.83 -0.06
N MET A 115 -9.66 -4.45 -0.17
CA MET A 115 -10.25 -3.92 -1.40
C MET A 115 -9.93 -2.44 -1.60
N SER A 116 -9.91 -1.63 -0.54
CA SER A 116 -9.76 -0.19 -0.64
C SER A 116 -8.32 0.28 -0.74
N PHE A 117 -7.37 -0.43 -0.14
CA PHE A 117 -5.97 -0.02 -0.19
C PHE A 117 -5.40 0.09 -1.62
N PRO A 118 -5.72 -0.84 -2.56
CA PRO A 118 -5.36 -0.69 -3.97
C PRO A 118 -5.99 0.54 -4.64
N GLU A 119 -7.22 0.91 -4.26
CA GLU A 119 -7.86 2.15 -4.74
C GLU A 119 -7.02 3.35 -4.37
N VAL A 120 -6.69 3.46 -3.09
CA VAL A 120 -5.92 4.59 -2.61
C VAL A 120 -4.55 4.65 -3.28
N ALA A 121 -3.90 3.50 -3.49
CA ALA A 121 -2.60 3.44 -4.15
C ALA A 121 -2.63 4.03 -5.58
N TYR A 122 -3.61 3.68 -6.43
CA TYR A 122 -3.65 4.23 -7.79
C TYR A 122 -4.12 5.69 -7.85
N LEU A 123 -4.96 6.12 -6.90
CA LEU A 123 -5.39 7.52 -6.78
C LEU A 123 -4.22 8.42 -6.35
N SER A 124 -3.45 8.00 -5.35
CA SER A 124 -2.27 8.72 -4.86
C SER A 124 -1.09 8.72 -5.83
N HIS A 125 -1.11 7.94 -6.91
CA HIS A 125 0.02 7.86 -7.84
C HIS A 125 0.39 9.24 -8.44
N LYS A 126 -0.59 10.14 -8.64
CA LYS A 126 -0.36 11.45 -9.27
C LYS A 126 0.62 12.30 -8.46
N VAL A 127 0.50 12.25 -7.13
CA VAL A 127 1.37 12.96 -6.19
C VAL A 127 2.58 12.12 -5.80
N GLY A 128 2.58 10.82 -6.11
CA GLY A 128 3.69 9.91 -5.89
C GLY A 128 3.83 9.41 -4.45
N SER A 129 2.91 9.80 -3.56
CA SER A 129 2.89 9.37 -2.16
C SER A 129 1.47 9.23 -1.66
N MET A 130 1.20 8.18 -0.88
CA MET A 130 -0.05 8.01 -0.16
C MET A 130 -0.02 8.81 1.15
N SER A 131 -0.95 9.74 1.31
CA SER A 131 -1.04 10.63 2.48
C SER A 131 -2.10 10.16 3.48
N GLN A 132 -2.08 10.75 4.69
CA GLN A 132 -3.15 10.54 5.67
C GLN A 132 -4.50 11.13 5.19
N ASP A 133 -4.47 12.17 4.37
CA ASP A 133 -5.68 12.71 3.74
C ASP A 133 -6.28 11.71 2.75
N ASP A 134 -5.45 11.01 1.98
CA ASP A 134 -5.93 9.97 1.07
C ASP A 134 -6.59 8.81 1.83
N MET A 135 -6.01 8.42 2.97
CA MET A 135 -6.59 7.42 3.87
C MET A 135 -7.93 7.88 4.44
N ARG A 136 -8.01 9.11 4.95
CA ARG A 136 -9.28 9.69 5.45
C ARG A 136 -10.34 9.76 4.37
N ALA A 137 -9.97 10.20 3.17
CA ALA A 137 -10.89 10.29 2.04
C ALA A 137 -11.40 8.89 1.62
N SER A 138 -10.54 7.86 1.72
CA SER A 138 -10.97 6.47 1.54
C SER A 138 -11.97 6.04 2.61
N ASP A 139 -11.65 6.27 3.89
CA ASP A 139 -12.55 5.91 4.99
C ASP A 139 -13.92 6.59 4.84
N GLU A 140 -13.94 7.87 4.41
CA GLU A 140 -15.16 8.61 4.15
C GLU A 140 -16.02 7.98 3.06
N ARG A 141 -15.42 7.63 1.90
CA ARG A 141 -16.14 6.99 0.78
C ARG A 141 -16.73 5.63 1.14
N LEU A 142 -16.12 4.94 2.11
CA LEU A 142 -16.49 3.58 2.49
C LEU A 142 -17.56 3.51 3.58
N LYS A 143 -17.96 4.64 4.17
CA LYS A 143 -18.95 4.67 5.26
C LYS A 143 -20.26 3.99 4.88
N ASP A 144 -20.69 4.18 3.64
CA ASP A 144 -21.96 3.66 3.14
C ASP A 144 -21.86 2.24 2.54
N VAL A 145 -20.66 1.64 2.52
CA VAL A 145 -20.45 0.26 2.06
C VAL A 145 -20.65 -0.69 3.25
N TYR A 146 -21.85 -1.23 3.36
CA TYR A 146 -22.29 -1.98 4.53
C TYR A 146 -22.54 -3.46 4.25
N THR A 147 -23.29 -3.80 3.20
CA THR A 147 -23.65 -5.19 2.91
C THR A 147 -22.60 -5.93 2.10
N ALA A 148 -22.57 -7.27 2.19
CA ALA A 148 -21.68 -8.10 1.38
C ALA A 148 -21.82 -7.81 -0.13
N GLU A 149 -23.04 -7.54 -0.61
CA GLU A 149 -23.28 -7.15 -2.01
C GLU A 149 -22.64 -5.81 -2.36
N GLN A 150 -22.78 -4.80 -1.50
CA GLN A 150 -22.14 -3.50 -1.68
C GLN A 150 -20.60 -3.63 -1.66
N MET A 151 -20.06 -4.47 -0.78
CA MET A 151 -18.61 -4.77 -0.74
C MET A 151 -18.14 -5.40 -2.05
N VAL A 152 -18.88 -6.36 -2.60
CA VAL A 152 -18.56 -6.98 -3.90
C VAL A 152 -18.60 -5.95 -5.01
N LYS A 153 -19.65 -5.12 -5.06
CA LYS A 153 -19.79 -4.06 -6.07
C LYS A 153 -18.62 -3.09 -6.02
N TYR A 154 -18.23 -2.65 -4.81
CA TYR A 154 -17.06 -1.79 -4.62
C TYR A 154 -15.77 -2.49 -5.06
N GLY A 155 -15.51 -3.71 -4.56
CA GLY A 155 -14.29 -4.45 -4.86
C GLY A 155 -14.12 -4.77 -6.35
N ASP A 156 -15.21 -5.06 -7.06
CA ASP A 156 -15.19 -5.23 -8.51
C ASP A 156 -14.92 -3.93 -9.27
N GLY A 157 -15.39 -2.79 -8.75
CA GLY A 157 -15.03 -1.46 -9.22
C GLY A 157 -13.53 -1.23 -9.14
N VAL A 158 -12.96 -1.35 -7.92
CA VAL A 158 -11.52 -1.19 -7.70
C VAL A 158 -10.70 -2.15 -8.57
N ARG A 159 -11.14 -3.40 -8.72
CA ARG A 159 -10.48 -4.40 -9.57
C ARG A 159 -10.45 -3.97 -11.04
N LYS A 160 -11.52 -3.42 -11.58
CA LYS A 160 -11.56 -2.92 -12.97
C LYS A 160 -10.63 -1.71 -13.11
N ASP A 161 -10.70 -0.78 -12.17
CA ASP A 161 -9.97 0.48 -12.22
C ASP A 161 -8.46 0.28 -12.11
N ILE A 162 -7.99 -0.55 -11.17
CA ILE A 162 -6.55 -0.79 -11.01
C ILE A 162 -5.96 -1.55 -12.22
N VAL A 163 -6.73 -2.45 -12.83
CA VAL A 163 -6.30 -3.15 -14.05
C VAL A 163 -6.24 -2.18 -15.23
N ALA A 164 -7.23 -1.30 -15.37
CA ALA A 164 -7.24 -0.27 -16.41
C ALA A 164 -6.09 0.73 -16.22
N PHE A 165 -5.83 1.13 -14.98
CA PHE A 165 -4.69 1.94 -14.60
C PHE A 165 -3.38 1.28 -15.04
N LEU A 166 -3.09 0.07 -14.57
CA LEU A 166 -1.83 -0.62 -14.90
C LEU A 166 -1.64 -0.83 -16.42
N LYS A 167 -2.71 -1.11 -17.16
CA LYS A 167 -2.67 -1.21 -18.63
C LYS A 167 -2.31 0.12 -19.30
N LYS A 168 -2.89 1.23 -18.86
CA LYS A 168 -2.57 2.56 -19.39
C LYS A 168 -1.11 2.93 -19.17
N TRP A 169 -0.55 2.52 -18.04
CA TRP A 169 0.85 2.75 -17.68
C TRP A 169 1.84 1.85 -18.43
N LYS A 170 1.42 0.66 -18.89
CA LYS A 170 2.19 -0.13 -19.85
C LYS A 170 2.51 0.64 -21.14
N CYS A 171 1.58 1.48 -21.62
CA CYS A 171 1.72 2.19 -22.89
C CYS A 171 2.48 3.52 -22.81
N ARG A 172 2.84 4.00 -21.60
CA ARG A 172 3.42 5.34 -21.39
C ARG A 172 4.77 5.25 -20.68
N GLY A 173 5.72 4.48 -21.22
CA GLY A 173 7.07 4.27 -20.65
C GLY A 173 7.63 5.50 -19.91
N PHE A 174 8.23 5.25 -18.74
CA PHE A 174 8.79 6.27 -17.84
C PHE A 174 10.02 6.97 -18.43
#